data_AF-A0A6C0LVA9-F1
#
_entry.id   AF-A0A6C0LVA9-F1
#
_cell.length_a   1.000
_cell.length_b   1.000
_cell.length_c   1.000
_cell.angle_alpha   90.00
_cell.angle_beta   90.00
_cell.angle_gamma   90.00
#
_symmetry.space_group_name_H-M   'P 1'
#
loop_
_entity.id
_entity.type
_entity.pdbx_description
1 polymer ?
#
loop_
_entity_poly.entity_id
_entity_poly.type
_entity_poly.pdbx_seq_one_letter_code
_entity_poly.pdbx_strand_id
1 'polypeptide(L)'
;MSLNIDLYKQHDNLIKLKKETYDKLYKRCKKKIQLTAGIGELVCIFEIPNFVFGMGYPIINIKSCANYMMNKLTSENSNLKTSFIEPNLVLIDWRRANDLY
;
A
#
# COMPACT_ATOMS: atom_id res chain seq x y z
N MET A 1 28.73 17.90 -21.74
CA MET A 1 28.22 16.59 -21.29
C MET A 1 27.36 16.82 -20.05
N SER A 2 26.14 17.39 -20.19
CA SER A 2 25.55 18.08 -19.01
C SER A 2 24.03 18.34 -18.98
N LEU A 3 23.20 17.78 -19.88
CA LEU A 3 21.74 17.90 -19.74
C LEU A 3 21.05 16.53 -19.56
N ASN A 4 21.43 15.56 -20.38
CA ASN A 4 20.80 14.25 -20.42
C ASN A 4 21.05 13.41 -19.15
N ILE A 5 22.27 13.48 -18.57
CA ILE A 5 22.63 12.78 -17.32
C ILE A 5 21.82 13.30 -16.13
N ASP A 6 21.45 14.59 -16.12
CA ASP A 6 20.69 15.19 -15.02
C ASP A 6 19.20 14.79 -15.07
N LEU A 7 18.62 14.69 -16.28
CA LEU A 7 17.24 14.23 -16.46
C LEU A 7 17.04 12.78 -16.02
N TYR A 8 17.96 11.88 -16.36
CA TYR A 8 17.87 10.48 -15.92
C TYR A 8 17.99 10.37 -14.39
N LYS A 9 18.90 11.11 -13.76
CA LYS A 9 19.01 11.15 -12.29
C LYS A 9 17.73 11.64 -11.62
N GLN A 10 17.10 12.69 -12.16
CA GLN A 10 15.83 13.19 -11.64
C GLN A 10 14.72 12.14 -11.76
N HIS A 11 14.63 11.46 -12.91
CA HIS A 11 13.68 10.38 -13.13
C HIS A 11 13.86 9.22 -12.13
N ASP A 12 15.08 8.76 -11.94
CA ASP A 12 15.41 7.67 -11.01
C ASP A 12 15.07 8.06 -9.56
N ASN A 13 15.33 9.31 -9.18
CA ASN A 13 14.96 9.84 -7.86
C ASN A 13 13.43 9.81 -7.65
N LEU A 14 12.64 10.16 -8.67
CA LEU A 14 11.17 10.09 -8.58
C LEU A 14 10.67 8.64 -8.46
N ILE A 15 11.26 7.70 -9.20
CA ILE A 15 10.94 6.27 -9.08
C ILE A 15 11.26 5.77 -7.67
N LYS A 16 12.45 6.10 -7.16
CA LYS A 16 12.88 5.74 -5.81
C LYS A 16 11.92 6.30 -4.77
N LEU A 17 11.56 7.58 -4.87
CA LEU A 17 10.64 8.25 -3.95
C LEU A 17 9.25 7.59 -3.96
N LYS A 18 8.73 7.26 -5.15
CA LYS A 18 7.46 6.53 -5.30
C LYS A 18 7.51 5.17 -4.61
N LYS A 19 8.57 4.39 -4.84
CA LYS A 19 8.76 3.07 -4.22
C LYS A 19 8.82 3.18 -2.70
N GLU A 20 9.62 4.12 -2.17
CA GLU A 20 9.73 4.36 -0.74
C GLU A 20 8.39 4.79 -0.12
N THR A 21 7.61 5.61 -0.82
CA THR A 21 6.26 6.01 -0.40
C THR A 21 5.35 4.79 -0.27
N TYR A 22 5.34 3.93 -1.28
CA TYR A 22 4.49 2.74 -1.31
C TYR A 22 4.91 1.74 -0.24
N ASP A 23 6.21 1.56 -0.02
CA ASP A 23 6.76 0.72 1.04
C ASP A 23 6.38 1.22 2.44
N LYS A 24 6.39 2.55 2.67
CA LYS A 24 5.94 3.13 3.94
C LYS A 24 4.45 2.86 4.19
N LEU A 25 3.59 3.06 3.18
CA LEU A 25 2.16 2.80 3.30
C LEU A 25 1.86 1.32 3.50
N TYR A 26 2.56 0.45 2.78
CA TYR A 26 2.50 -0.99 2.97
C TYR A 26 2.83 -1.40 4.41
N LYS A 27 3.92 -0.88 5.00
CA LYS A 27 4.28 -1.14 6.40
C LYS A 27 3.20 -0.68 7.37
N ARG A 28 2.57 0.48 7.12
CA ARG A 28 1.43 0.97 7.93
C ARG A 28 0.22 0.04 7.82
N CYS A 29 -0.07 -0.47 6.63
CA CYS A 29 -1.14 -1.44 6.42
C CYS A 29 -0.89 -2.75 7.17
N LYS A 30 0.32 -3.33 7.11
CA LYS A 30 0.69 -4.50 7.92
C LYS A 30 0.48 -4.26 9.41
N LYS A 31 0.90 -3.10 9.92
CA LYS A 31 0.69 -2.75 11.33
C LYS A 31 -0.81 -2.68 11.66
N LYS A 32 -1.64 -2.12 10.77
CA LYS A 32 -3.10 -2.11 10.94
C LYS A 32 -3.68 -3.53 10.99
N ILE A 33 -3.26 -4.42 10.09
CA ILE A 33 -3.66 -5.84 10.09
C ILE A 33 -3.31 -6.49 11.43
N GLN A 34 -2.06 -6.32 11.91
CA GLN A 34 -1.62 -6.89 13.19
C GLN A 34 -2.41 -6.37 14.39
N LEU A 35 -2.68 -5.06 14.44
CA LEU A 35 -3.49 -4.46 15.51
C LEU A 35 -4.93 -4.97 15.47
N THR A 36 -5.51 -5.10 14.27
CA THR A 36 -6.89 -5.57 14.08
C THR A 36 -7.02 -7.05 14.46
N ALA A 37 -6.08 -7.89 14.04
CA ALA A 37 -6.00 -9.28 14.46
C ALA A 37 -5.81 -9.42 15.98
N GLY A 38 -5.01 -8.53 16.59
CA GLY A 38 -4.76 -8.52 18.03
C GLY A 38 -6.00 -8.25 18.89
N ILE A 39 -7.05 -7.65 18.32
CA ILE A 39 -8.34 -7.44 19.00
C ILE A 39 -9.40 -8.48 18.60
N GLY A 40 -9.03 -9.52 17.87
CA GLY A 40 -9.91 -10.64 17.48
C GLY A 40 -10.68 -10.44 16.16
N GLU A 41 -10.53 -9.28 15.52
CA GLU A 41 -11.17 -9.00 14.23
C GLU A 41 -10.45 -9.72 13.08
N LEU A 42 -11.23 -10.17 12.08
CA LEU A 42 -10.72 -10.92 10.94
C LEU A 42 -10.71 -10.15 9.61
N VAL A 43 -11.14 -8.89 9.68
CA VAL A 43 -11.27 -7.99 8.53
C VAL A 43 -10.77 -6.61 8.94
N CYS A 44 -10.05 -5.94 8.04
CA CYS A 44 -9.70 -4.53 8.23
C CYS A 44 -9.74 -3.75 6.92
N ILE A 45 -9.96 -2.45 7.02
CA ILE A 45 -9.92 -1.53 5.88
C ILE A 45 -8.74 -0.58 6.06
N PHE A 46 -7.87 -0.49 5.08
CA PHE A 46 -6.77 0.48 5.07
C PHE A 46 -7.08 1.60 4.07
N GLU A 47 -7.08 2.84 4.55
CA GLU A 47 -7.23 4.01 3.69
C GLU A 47 -5.86 4.49 3.18
N ILE A 48 -5.73 4.60 1.86
CA ILE A 48 -4.58 5.18 1.21
C ILE A 48 -4.75 6.71 1.26
N PRO A 49 -3.84 7.44 1.93
CA PRO A 49 -3.95 8.88 1.98
C PRO A 49 -3.67 9.50 0.61
N ASN A 50 -4.46 10.50 0.23
CA ASN A 50 -4.29 11.23 -1.02
C ASN A 50 -3.02 12.11 -1.04
N PHE A 51 -2.45 12.36 0.14
CA PHE A 51 -1.22 13.12 0.33
C PHE A 51 -0.38 12.55 1.49
N VAL A 52 0.94 12.52 1.34
CA VAL A 52 1.87 12.09 2.40
C VAL A 52 2.70 13.28 2.86
N PHE A 53 2.36 13.80 4.05
CA PHE A 53 3.10 14.90 4.68
C PHE A 53 4.57 14.51 4.93
N GLY A 54 5.49 15.43 4.62
CA GLY A 54 6.93 15.29 4.90
C GLY A 54 7.81 14.75 3.75
N MET A 55 7.26 14.46 2.56
CA MET A 55 8.03 14.00 1.39
C MET A 55 8.16 15.01 0.23
N GLY A 56 7.74 16.27 0.42
CA GLY A 56 7.86 17.33 -0.60
C GLY A 56 6.84 17.23 -1.74
N TYR A 57 6.63 16.03 -2.33
CA TYR A 57 5.53 15.60 -3.23
C TYR A 57 5.76 14.08 -3.56
N PRO A 58 4.74 13.18 -3.69
CA PRO A 58 3.70 13.35 -4.70
C PRO A 58 2.26 13.05 -4.29
N ILE A 59 1.33 13.61 -5.07
CA ILE A 59 0.00 13.04 -5.28
C ILE A 59 0.20 11.55 -5.58
N ILE A 60 -0.27 10.71 -4.68
CA ILE A 60 -0.17 9.28 -4.85
C ILE A 60 -1.15 8.88 -5.95
N ASN A 61 -0.66 8.10 -6.92
CA ASN A 61 -1.58 7.34 -7.75
C ASN A 61 -2.17 6.21 -6.90
N ILE A 62 -3.35 6.45 -6.34
CA ILE A 62 -4.02 5.60 -5.35
C ILE A 62 -4.16 4.18 -5.89
N LYS A 63 -4.63 4.02 -7.13
CA LYS A 63 -4.81 2.72 -7.77
C LYS A 63 -3.50 1.94 -7.88
N SER A 64 -2.42 2.62 -8.28
CA SER A 64 -1.09 2.01 -8.34
C SER A 64 -0.56 1.62 -6.96
N CYS A 65 -0.80 2.45 -5.94
CA CYS A 65 -0.42 2.15 -4.57
C CYS A 65 -1.22 0.96 -4.01
N ALA A 66 -2.53 0.93 -4.24
CA ALA A 66 -3.41 -0.18 -3.88
C ALA A 66 -2.93 -1.47 -4.53
N ASN A 67 -2.73 -1.48 -5.85
CA ASN A 67 -2.23 -2.65 -6.57
C ASN A 67 -0.88 -3.14 -6.04
N TYR A 68 0.05 -2.21 -5.79
CA TYR A 68 1.33 -2.55 -5.17
C TYR A 68 1.16 -3.25 -3.81
N MET A 69 0.34 -2.67 -2.94
CA MET A 69 0.11 -3.20 -1.59
C MET A 69 -0.60 -4.55 -1.61
N MET A 70 -1.67 -4.68 -2.41
CA MET A 70 -2.44 -5.91 -2.57
C MET A 70 -1.56 -7.06 -3.08
N ASN A 71 -0.80 -6.83 -4.15
CA ASN A 71 0.12 -7.83 -4.69
C ASN A 71 1.15 -8.29 -3.65
N LYS A 72 1.70 -7.34 -2.89
CA LYS A 72 2.70 -7.65 -1.87
C LYS A 72 2.10 -8.40 -0.68
N LEU A 73 0.91 -8.03 -0.21
CA LEU A 73 0.17 -8.76 0.83
C LEU A 73 -0.11 -10.21 0.40
N THR A 74 -0.67 -10.39 -0.80
CA THR A 74 -0.98 -11.73 -1.33
C THR A 74 0.28 -12.56 -1.58
N SER A 75 1.39 -11.94 -1.99
CA SER A 75 2.67 -12.64 -2.14
C SER A 75 3.28 -13.13 -0.82
N GLU A 76 3.05 -12.41 0.28
CA GLU A 76 3.52 -12.80 1.61
C GLU A 76 2.59 -13.81 2.29
N ASN A 77 1.29 -13.75 2.01
CA ASN A 77 0.30 -14.67 2.56
C ASN A 77 -0.87 -14.86 1.60
N SER A 78 -0.93 -16.03 0.97
CA SER A 78 -1.96 -16.40 -0.01
C SER A 78 -3.37 -16.53 0.60
N ASN A 79 -3.50 -16.61 1.92
CA ASN A 79 -4.80 -16.64 2.59
C ASN A 79 -5.41 -15.25 2.77
N LEU A 80 -4.63 -14.18 2.56
CA LEU A 80 -5.16 -12.82 2.58
C LEU A 80 -5.93 -12.54 1.29
N LYS A 81 -7.22 -12.27 1.43
CA LYS A 81 -8.04 -11.72 0.36
C LYS A 81 -7.97 -10.20 0.45
N THR A 82 -7.67 -9.56 -0.68
CA THR A 82 -7.60 -8.09 -0.75
C THR A 82 -8.49 -7.58 -1.87
N SER A 83 -9.08 -6.40 -1.67
CA SER A 83 -9.93 -5.77 -2.67
C SER A 83 -9.81 -4.26 -2.58
N PHE A 84 -9.71 -3.60 -3.73
CA PHE A 84 -9.72 -2.14 -3.80
C PHE A 84 -11.17 -1.65 -3.85
N ILE A 85 -11.49 -0.69 -2.98
CA ILE A 85 -12.79 -0.02 -2.91
C ILE A 85 -12.53 1.46 -3.19
N GLU A 86 -13.18 1.98 -4.23
CA GLU A 86 -13.06 3.40 -4.58
C GLU A 86 -13.56 4.30 -3.42
N PRO A 87 -12.94 5.48 -3.22
CA PRO A 87 -11.88 6.05 -4.04
C PRO A 87 -10.45 5.65 -3.62
N ASN A 88 -10.27 5.14 -2.39
CA ASN A 88 -8.93 5.01 -1.80
C ASN A 88 -8.80 3.95 -0.69
N LEU A 89 -9.70 2.98 -0.64
CA LEU A 89 -9.72 1.97 0.40
C LEU A 89 -9.18 0.63 -0.11
N VAL A 90 -8.45 -0.06 0.73
CA VAL A 90 -8.08 -1.47 0.54
C VAL A 90 -8.75 -2.27 1.65
N LEU A 91 -9.68 -3.14 1.29
CA LEU A 91 -10.23 -4.16 2.16
C LEU A 91 -9.22 -5.31 2.26
N ILE A 92 -8.94 -5.76 3.47
CA ILE A 92 -8.13 -6.94 3.76
C ILE A 92 -8.96 -7.87 4.62
N ASP A 93 -9.15 -9.10 4.16
CA ASP A 93 -9.97 -10.13 4.79
C ASP A 93 -9.17 -11.43 4.91
N TRP A 94 -9.10 -11.97 6.13
CA TRP A 94 -8.45 -13.24 6.42
C TRP A 94 -9.36 -14.25 7.11
N ARG A 95 -10.68 -14.07 6.96
CA ARG A 95 -11.67 -15.06 7.39
C ARG A 95 -11.52 -16.36 6.60
N ARG A 96 -11.58 -17.47 7.34
CA ARG A 96 -11.73 -18.82 6.81
C ARG A 96 -13.20 -19.09 6.56
N ALA A 97 -13.49 -20.16 5.82
CA ALA A 97 -14.87 -20.61 5.60
C ALA A 97 -15.64 -20.84 6.92
N ASN A 98 -14.96 -21.33 7.96
CA ASN A 98 -15.58 -21.61 9.25
C ASN A 98 -15.88 -20.34 10.06
N ASP A 99 -15.27 -19.20 9.73
CA ASP A 99 -15.49 -17.93 10.45
C ASP A 99 -16.75 -17.19 9.94
N LEU A 100 -17.48 -17.79 9.00
CA LEU A 100 -18.68 -17.21 8.37
C LEU A 100 -19.99 -17.83 8.88
N TYR A 101 -19.92 -18.73 9.87
CA TYR A 101 -21.06 -19.50 10.40
C TYR A 101 -21.14 -19.43 11.92
#